data_AF-A0A345GVI3-F1
#
_entry.id   AF-A0A345GVI3-F1
#
_cell.length_a   1.000
_cell.length_b   1.000
_cell.length_c   1.000
_cell.angle_alpha   90.00
_cell.angle_beta   90.00
_cell.angle_gamma   90.00
#
_symmetry.space_group_name_H-M   'P 1'
#
loop_
_entity.id
_entity.type
_entity.pdbx_description
1 polymer ?
#
loop_
_entity_poly.entity_id
_entity_poly.type
_entity_poly.pdbx_seq_one_letter_code
_entity_poly.pdbx_strand_id
1 'polypeptide(L)'
;MTLSELKKSGHIIFECISGSRAYGLDTPTSDTDIRGVFVLPKSMYYSLDYIDQINDETNDTVYYELQKFISLCAKNNPNILELLNVSEDCILYKNPLFDNIKLDTFLSKQCEKSFANYAFTQIKKARGLEKKIVNPMEKERKSVLDFCFVYENDTSIPLKDFLIDKNIQQEHCGIANIPHLKDCHNLYHNENIPYKGIIKSELANELALSSIPKEETTIGMLFHNKDSYSSYCKKYKEYWNWVEKRNDERYKTTVSHGKNYDSKNMMHTFRLLRMAKEIATEKTIHVKRPDREFLLDVKHGKYEYDELVTWATELKTELERLYANSTLPKRPDIEKINNLLINIRTDFYTKNP
;
A
#
# COMPACT_ATOMS: atom_id res chain seq x y z
N MET A 1 -0.38 14.85 -22.86
CA MET A 1 -1.86 14.80 -22.82
C MET A 1 -2.31 14.76 -21.37
N THR A 2 -3.08 15.75 -20.91
CA THR A 2 -3.72 15.80 -19.58
C THR A 2 -5.12 15.18 -19.61
N LEU A 3 -5.77 14.98 -18.45
CA LEU A 3 -7.14 14.48 -18.37
C LEU A 3 -8.15 15.39 -19.10
N SER A 4 -8.00 16.71 -18.93
CA SER A 4 -8.84 17.72 -19.57
C SER A 4 -8.69 17.70 -21.10
N GLU A 5 -7.46 17.53 -21.58
CA GLU A 5 -7.18 17.35 -23.01
C GLU A 5 -7.77 16.05 -23.54
N LEU A 6 -7.61 14.93 -22.81
CA LEU A 6 -8.16 13.64 -23.20
C LEU A 6 -9.69 13.70 -23.34
N LYS A 7 -10.39 14.30 -22.38
CA LYS A 7 -11.85 14.46 -22.39
C LYS A 7 -12.38 15.25 -23.59
N LYS A 8 -11.57 16.17 -24.14
CA LYS A 8 -11.93 16.97 -25.33
C LYS A 8 -11.42 16.39 -26.64
N SER A 9 -10.57 15.35 -26.57
CA SER A 9 -9.86 14.84 -27.74
C SER A 9 -10.74 14.02 -28.70
N GLY A 10 -11.81 13.38 -28.19
CA GLY A 10 -12.56 12.38 -28.95
C GLY A 10 -11.89 10.99 -28.99
N HIS A 11 -10.79 10.79 -28.25
CA HIS A 11 -10.02 9.54 -28.24
C HIS A 11 -10.50 8.50 -27.21
N ILE A 12 -11.44 8.87 -26.34
CA ILE A 12 -12.05 7.94 -25.38
C ILE A 12 -12.95 6.96 -26.14
N ILE A 13 -12.83 5.68 -25.85
CA ILE A 13 -13.68 4.60 -26.41
C ILE A 13 -14.56 3.93 -25.36
N PHE A 14 -14.25 4.12 -24.08
CA PHE A 14 -15.07 3.61 -22.97
C PHE A 14 -14.86 4.44 -21.71
N GLU A 15 -15.94 4.62 -20.95
CA GLU A 15 -15.95 5.29 -19.67
C GLU A 15 -17.09 4.75 -18.80
N CYS A 16 -16.79 4.42 -17.55
CA CYS A 16 -17.76 3.92 -16.61
C CYS A 16 -17.48 4.37 -15.17
N ILE A 17 -18.52 4.32 -14.35
CA ILE A 17 -18.41 4.29 -12.90
C ILE A 17 -17.90 2.90 -12.50
N SER A 18 -16.90 2.88 -11.62
CA SER A 18 -16.32 1.66 -11.05
C SER A 18 -16.38 1.71 -9.52
N GLY A 19 -15.64 0.85 -8.84
CA GLY A 19 -15.53 0.91 -7.38
C GLY A 19 -16.85 0.58 -6.69
N SER A 20 -17.03 1.02 -5.44
CA SER A 20 -18.14 0.56 -4.60
C SER A 20 -19.52 0.78 -5.22
N ARG A 21 -19.70 1.83 -6.02
CA ARG A 21 -20.98 2.11 -6.70
C ARG A 21 -21.30 1.05 -7.75
N ALA A 22 -20.35 0.72 -8.62
CA ALA A 22 -20.53 -0.37 -9.61
C ALA A 22 -20.81 -1.71 -8.93
N TYR A 23 -20.16 -1.95 -7.79
CA TYR A 23 -20.35 -3.15 -6.99
C TYR A 23 -21.66 -3.17 -6.18
N GLY A 24 -22.38 -2.04 -6.07
CA GLY A 24 -23.54 -1.87 -5.18
C GLY A 24 -23.18 -1.89 -3.68
N LEU A 25 -21.93 -1.61 -3.33
CA LEU A 25 -21.36 -1.61 -1.97
C LEU A 25 -21.11 -0.20 -1.43
N ASP A 26 -21.61 0.82 -2.13
CA ASP A 26 -21.48 2.21 -1.75
C ASP A 26 -22.31 2.56 -0.51
N THR A 27 -21.82 3.54 0.21
CA THR A 27 -22.46 4.18 1.36
C THR A 27 -22.68 5.67 1.02
N PRO A 28 -23.46 6.43 1.81
CA PRO A 28 -23.67 7.86 1.53
C PRO A 28 -22.38 8.69 1.42
N THR A 29 -21.29 8.22 2.04
CA THR A 29 -19.95 8.84 1.99
C THR A 29 -19.03 8.26 0.91
N SER A 30 -19.50 7.33 0.08
CA SER A 30 -18.67 6.74 -0.96
C SER A 30 -18.35 7.72 -2.08
N ASP A 31 -17.06 7.76 -2.41
CA ASP A 31 -16.49 8.36 -3.61
C ASP A 31 -17.07 7.74 -4.89
N THR A 32 -16.80 8.42 -6.01
CA THR A 32 -17.15 7.95 -7.35
C THR A 32 -15.88 7.70 -8.11
N ASP A 33 -15.53 6.44 -8.29
CA ASP A 33 -14.41 6.05 -9.15
C ASP A 33 -14.87 6.06 -10.62
N ILE A 34 -14.15 6.77 -11.48
CA ILE A 34 -14.31 6.71 -12.93
C ILE A 34 -13.14 5.94 -13.54
N ARG A 35 -13.45 5.00 -14.42
CA ARG A 35 -12.45 4.29 -15.23
C ARG A 35 -12.79 4.43 -16.70
N GLY A 36 -11.79 4.54 -17.55
CA GLY A 36 -12.01 4.60 -18.98
C GLY A 36 -10.87 4.01 -19.79
N VAL A 37 -11.13 3.89 -21.08
CA VAL A 37 -10.17 3.39 -22.07
C VAL A 37 -10.14 4.38 -23.23
N PHE A 38 -8.94 4.69 -23.69
CA PHE A 38 -8.72 5.59 -24.82
C PHE A 38 -7.72 5.01 -25.82
N VAL A 39 -7.81 5.45 -27.06
CA VAL A 39 -6.83 5.14 -28.11
C VAL A 39 -5.93 6.36 -28.27
N LEU A 40 -4.65 6.25 -27.92
CA LEU A 40 -3.71 7.38 -28.04
C LEU A 40 -3.68 7.92 -29.48
N PRO A 41 -3.55 9.24 -29.71
CA PRO A 41 -3.40 9.78 -31.05
C PRO A 41 -2.24 9.12 -31.83
N LYS A 42 -2.45 8.93 -33.13
CA LYS A 42 -1.53 8.18 -33.99
C LYS A 42 -0.10 8.73 -33.95
N SER A 43 0.06 10.05 -34.01
CA SER A 43 1.36 10.72 -33.92
C SER A 43 2.06 10.43 -32.59
N MET A 44 1.34 10.53 -31.47
CA MET A 44 1.89 10.24 -30.13
C MET A 44 2.26 8.77 -29.98
N TYR A 45 1.43 7.85 -30.48
CA TYR A 45 1.66 6.40 -30.41
C TYR A 45 2.96 5.96 -31.10
N TYR A 46 3.33 6.59 -32.22
CA TYR A 46 4.57 6.28 -32.93
C TYR A 46 5.79 7.08 -32.45
N SER A 47 5.57 8.10 -31.62
CA SER A 47 6.63 8.99 -31.11
C SER A 47 7.19 8.50 -29.77
N LEU A 48 8.16 9.24 -29.23
CA LEU A 48 8.66 9.05 -27.87
C LEU A 48 7.70 9.59 -26.80
N ASP A 49 6.60 10.26 -27.19
CA ASP A 49 5.60 10.85 -26.30
C ASP A 49 4.46 9.86 -25.96
N TYR A 50 4.75 8.56 -25.92
CA TYR A 50 3.77 7.52 -25.59
C TYR A 50 3.30 7.65 -24.13
N ILE A 51 1.97 7.62 -23.94
CA ILE A 51 1.33 7.70 -22.63
C ILE A 51 0.45 6.47 -22.46
N ASP A 52 0.74 5.62 -21.47
CA ASP A 52 0.02 4.36 -21.25
C ASP A 52 -1.19 4.50 -20.31
N GLN A 53 -1.25 5.57 -19.52
CA GLN A 53 -2.29 5.85 -18.55
C GLN A 53 -2.35 7.35 -18.24
N ILE A 54 -3.55 7.86 -17.98
CA ILE A 54 -3.77 9.22 -17.47
C ILE A 54 -4.68 9.11 -16.24
N ASN A 55 -4.30 9.72 -15.12
CA ASN A 55 -5.09 9.76 -13.90
C ASN A 55 -5.09 11.15 -13.27
N ASP A 56 -6.08 11.42 -12.42
CA ASP A 56 -6.05 12.55 -11.48
C ASP A 56 -5.10 12.26 -10.30
N GLU A 57 -4.93 13.23 -9.42
CA GLU A 57 -4.00 13.14 -8.28
C GLU A 57 -4.45 12.08 -7.24
N THR A 58 -5.76 11.90 -7.08
CA THR A 58 -6.35 10.95 -6.12
C THR A 58 -6.50 9.54 -6.68
N ASN A 59 -6.41 9.37 -8.00
CA ASN A 59 -6.72 8.16 -8.76
C ASN A 59 -8.21 7.76 -8.71
N ASP A 60 -9.09 8.71 -8.41
CA ASP A 60 -10.54 8.51 -8.52
C ASP A 60 -10.93 8.42 -9.99
N THR A 61 -10.24 9.14 -10.87
CA THR A 61 -10.42 9.07 -12.32
C THR A 61 -9.18 8.52 -13.02
N VAL A 62 -9.30 7.37 -13.70
CA VAL A 62 -8.18 6.73 -14.40
C VAL A 62 -8.58 6.27 -15.80
N TYR A 63 -7.82 6.68 -16.80
CA TYR A 63 -7.94 6.23 -18.19
C TYR A 63 -6.73 5.40 -18.59
N TYR A 64 -6.97 4.22 -19.13
CA TYR A 64 -5.95 3.33 -19.65
C TYR A 64 -5.86 3.48 -21.16
N GLU A 65 -4.64 3.58 -21.69
CA GLU A 65 -4.42 3.45 -23.12
C GLU A 65 -4.81 2.04 -23.56
N LEU A 66 -5.40 1.89 -24.75
CA LEU A 66 -5.94 0.62 -25.26
C LEU A 66 -4.95 -0.56 -25.13
N GLN A 67 -3.67 -0.39 -25.48
CA GLN A 67 -2.65 -1.41 -25.33
C GLN A 67 -2.43 -1.78 -23.86
N LYS A 68 -2.37 -0.78 -22.96
CA LYS A 68 -2.25 -1.01 -21.52
C LYS A 68 -3.44 -1.80 -20.99
N PHE A 69 -4.66 -1.38 -21.33
CA PHE A 69 -5.90 -2.03 -20.93
C PHE A 69 -5.93 -3.50 -21.39
N ILE A 70 -5.74 -3.75 -22.68
CA ILE A 70 -5.73 -5.11 -23.26
C ILE A 70 -4.63 -5.98 -22.63
N SER A 71 -3.44 -5.42 -22.38
CA SER A 71 -2.34 -6.15 -21.72
C SER A 71 -2.68 -6.57 -20.29
N LEU A 72 -3.46 -5.76 -19.57
CA LEU A 72 -3.90 -6.05 -18.22
C LEU A 72 -5.04 -7.08 -18.21
N CYS A 73 -5.96 -7.03 -19.16
CA CYS A 73 -6.95 -8.09 -19.40
C CYS A 73 -6.26 -9.44 -19.67
N ALA A 74 -5.25 -9.46 -20.54
CA ALA A 74 -4.47 -10.65 -20.88
C ALA A 74 -3.66 -11.23 -19.70
N LYS A 75 -3.39 -10.42 -18.67
CA LYS A 75 -2.79 -10.86 -17.40
C LYS A 75 -3.82 -11.27 -16.35
N ASN A 76 -5.10 -11.28 -16.72
CA ASN A 76 -6.24 -11.50 -15.84
C ASN A 76 -6.24 -10.59 -14.61
N ASN A 77 -5.92 -9.30 -14.80
CA ASN A 77 -5.98 -8.33 -13.71
C ASN A 77 -7.45 -8.15 -13.23
N PRO A 78 -7.77 -8.42 -11.95
CA PRO A 78 -9.16 -8.36 -11.46
C PRO A 78 -9.84 -7.01 -11.67
N ASN A 79 -9.12 -5.91 -11.38
CA ASN A 79 -9.65 -4.55 -11.45
C ASN A 79 -9.88 -4.07 -12.88
N ILE A 80 -9.35 -4.79 -13.88
CA ILE A 80 -9.49 -4.45 -15.29
C ILE A 80 -10.50 -5.37 -15.97
N LEU A 81 -10.50 -6.67 -15.64
CA LEU A 81 -11.51 -7.59 -16.14
C LEU A 81 -12.92 -7.21 -15.70
N GLU A 82 -13.10 -6.65 -14.50
CA GLU A 82 -14.41 -6.16 -14.03
C GLU A 82 -15.00 -5.09 -14.97
N LEU A 83 -14.14 -4.29 -15.63
CA LEU A 83 -14.57 -3.20 -16.52
C LEU A 83 -15.24 -3.72 -17.80
N LEU A 84 -15.06 -5.00 -18.13
CA LEU A 84 -15.72 -5.64 -19.27
C LEU A 84 -17.14 -6.12 -18.97
N ASN A 85 -17.57 -6.09 -17.70
CA ASN A 85 -18.87 -6.60 -17.27
C ASN A 85 -19.59 -5.71 -16.24
N VAL A 86 -19.30 -4.40 -16.29
CA VAL A 86 -20.03 -3.39 -15.51
C VAL A 86 -21.47 -3.31 -16.00
N SER A 87 -22.41 -3.00 -15.11
CA SER A 87 -23.82 -2.85 -15.49
C SER A 87 -24.05 -1.59 -16.33
N GLU A 88 -25.04 -1.62 -17.22
CA GLU A 88 -25.31 -0.54 -18.18
C GLU A 88 -25.59 0.82 -17.49
N ASP A 89 -26.18 0.82 -16.29
CA ASP A 89 -26.39 2.03 -15.48
C ASP A 89 -25.10 2.68 -14.97
N CYS A 90 -23.98 1.94 -14.99
CA CYS A 90 -22.65 2.47 -14.67
C CYS A 90 -21.86 2.91 -15.90
N ILE A 91 -22.34 2.66 -17.13
CA ILE A 91 -21.63 3.04 -18.35
C ILE A 91 -21.95 4.51 -18.67
N LEU A 92 -20.92 5.36 -18.67
CA LEU A 92 -21.04 6.79 -18.96
C LEU A 92 -20.88 7.07 -20.46
N TYR A 93 -20.00 6.32 -21.12
CA TYR A 93 -19.78 6.39 -22.56
C TYR A 93 -19.20 5.06 -23.07
N LYS A 94 -19.68 4.60 -24.23
CA LYS A 94 -19.19 3.37 -24.89
C LYS A 94 -19.19 3.56 -26.40
N ASN A 95 -18.02 3.55 -27.00
CA ASN A 95 -17.85 3.53 -28.45
C ASN A 95 -18.08 2.10 -28.97
N PRO A 96 -18.70 1.90 -30.16
CA PRO A 96 -18.91 0.57 -30.74
C PRO A 96 -17.63 -0.28 -30.89
N LEU A 97 -16.45 0.35 -30.98
CA LEU A 97 -15.18 -0.37 -30.99
C LEU A 97 -14.92 -1.15 -29.70
N PHE A 98 -15.39 -0.65 -28.56
CA PHE A 98 -15.24 -1.31 -27.27
C PHE A 98 -16.08 -2.59 -27.18
N ASP A 99 -17.18 -2.67 -27.92
CA ASP A 99 -18.02 -3.87 -27.95
C ASP A 99 -17.26 -5.10 -28.50
N ASN A 100 -16.16 -4.91 -29.23
CA ASN A 100 -15.31 -6.01 -29.69
C ASN A 100 -14.47 -6.63 -28.57
N ILE A 101 -14.30 -5.95 -27.44
CA ILE A 101 -13.49 -6.41 -26.31
C ILE A 101 -14.37 -7.25 -25.39
N LYS A 102 -14.39 -8.56 -25.62
CA LYS A 102 -15.24 -9.49 -24.86
C LYS A 102 -14.48 -10.18 -23.73
N LEU A 103 -15.14 -10.35 -22.57
CA LEU A 103 -14.55 -10.97 -21.38
C LEU A 103 -14.00 -12.37 -21.65
N ASP A 104 -14.75 -13.20 -22.39
CA ASP A 104 -14.43 -14.58 -22.74
C ASP A 104 -13.08 -14.73 -23.48
N THR A 105 -12.66 -13.70 -24.22
CA THR A 105 -11.39 -13.65 -24.93
C THR A 105 -10.20 -13.66 -23.97
N PHE A 106 -10.40 -13.21 -22.74
CA PHE A 106 -9.35 -13.09 -21.73
C PHE A 106 -9.44 -14.15 -20.64
N LEU A 107 -10.59 -14.77 -20.36
CA LEU A 107 -10.71 -15.69 -19.23
C LEU A 107 -9.78 -16.91 -19.39
N SER A 108 -9.08 -17.26 -18.32
CA SER A 108 -8.19 -18.42 -18.29
C SER A 108 -7.99 -18.93 -16.86
N LYS A 109 -7.35 -20.09 -16.70
CA LYS A 109 -7.00 -20.63 -15.38
C LYS A 109 -6.03 -19.71 -14.60
N GLN A 110 -5.38 -18.74 -15.24
CA GLN A 110 -4.58 -17.72 -14.56
C GLN A 110 -5.43 -16.80 -13.65
N CYS A 111 -6.76 -16.74 -13.84
CA CYS A 111 -7.68 -16.02 -12.95
C CYS A 111 -7.57 -16.48 -11.49
N GLU A 112 -7.38 -17.79 -11.25
CA GLU A 112 -7.18 -18.34 -9.90
C GLU A 112 -6.06 -17.62 -9.15
N LYS A 113 -4.85 -17.65 -9.72
CA LYS A 113 -3.66 -17.09 -9.09
C LYS A 113 -3.71 -15.57 -9.02
N SER A 114 -4.20 -14.91 -10.07
CA SER A 114 -4.29 -13.44 -10.10
C SER A 114 -5.26 -12.94 -9.04
N PHE A 115 -6.51 -13.41 -9.00
CA PHE A 115 -7.49 -12.98 -8.00
C PHE A 115 -7.06 -13.36 -6.57
N ALA A 116 -6.56 -14.59 -6.36
CA ALA A 116 -6.06 -15.00 -5.05
C ALA A 116 -4.90 -14.10 -4.57
N ASN A 117 -3.90 -13.81 -5.40
CA ASN A 117 -2.79 -12.93 -5.01
C ASN A 117 -3.26 -11.54 -4.56
N TYR A 118 -4.23 -10.95 -5.27
CA TYR A 118 -4.83 -9.68 -4.85
C TYR A 118 -5.57 -9.83 -3.52
N ALA A 119 -6.39 -10.88 -3.36
CA ALA A 119 -7.14 -11.13 -2.12
C ALA A 119 -6.21 -11.28 -0.90
N PHE A 120 -5.18 -12.11 -0.99
CA PHE A 120 -4.23 -12.32 0.11
C PHE A 120 -3.35 -11.10 0.39
N THR A 121 -3.13 -10.24 -0.62
CA THR A 121 -2.51 -8.92 -0.39
C THR A 121 -3.42 -8.03 0.47
N GLN A 122 -4.74 -8.09 0.28
CA GLN A 122 -5.68 -7.35 1.12
C GLN A 122 -5.71 -7.87 2.56
N ILE A 123 -5.65 -9.19 2.78
CA ILE A 123 -5.50 -9.78 4.13
C ILE A 123 -4.25 -9.22 4.83
N LYS A 124 -3.10 -9.20 4.14
CA LYS A 124 -1.85 -8.64 4.71
C LYS A 124 -2.00 -7.16 5.06
N LYS A 125 -2.67 -6.37 4.21
CA LYS A 125 -2.95 -4.95 4.48
C LYS A 125 -3.88 -4.77 5.68
N ALA A 126 -4.88 -5.64 5.83
CA ALA A 126 -5.81 -5.59 6.94
C ALA A 126 -5.12 -5.72 8.29
N ARG A 127 -4.16 -6.66 8.40
CA ARG A 127 -3.32 -6.85 9.58
C ARG A 127 -2.20 -5.81 9.73
N GLY A 128 -1.73 -5.24 8.63
CA GLY A 128 -0.70 -4.19 8.66
C GLY A 128 -1.20 -2.92 9.34
N LEU A 129 -2.48 -2.57 9.14
CA LEU A 129 -3.12 -1.43 9.78
C LEU A 129 -3.20 -1.63 11.30
N GLU A 130 -3.62 -2.80 11.77
CA GLU A 130 -3.69 -3.19 13.18
C GLU A 130 -2.45 -2.74 13.95
N LYS A 131 -1.26 -3.14 13.48
CA LYS A 131 0.01 -2.88 14.17
C LYS A 131 0.26 -1.40 14.43
N LYS A 132 -0.18 -0.52 13.53
CA LYS A 132 -0.05 0.94 13.69
C LYS A 132 -1.11 1.49 14.65
N ILE A 133 -2.32 0.93 14.65
CA ILE A 133 -3.37 1.35 15.57
C ILE A 133 -3.02 0.98 17.01
N VAL A 134 -2.60 -0.27 17.25
CA VAL A 134 -2.35 -0.79 18.61
C VAL A 134 -0.98 -0.40 19.17
N ASN A 135 -0.03 0.04 18.34
CA ASN A 135 1.27 0.54 18.78
C ASN A 135 1.47 1.99 18.31
N PRO A 136 0.75 2.96 18.90
CA PRO A 136 0.95 4.36 18.56
C PRO A 136 2.35 4.82 18.94
N MET A 137 2.94 5.69 18.12
CA MET A 137 4.19 6.37 18.46
C MET A 137 3.88 7.78 18.92
N GLU A 138 4.60 8.23 19.95
CA GLU A 138 4.52 9.60 20.46
C GLU A 138 4.84 10.62 19.35
N LYS A 139 4.25 11.82 19.48
CA LYS A 139 4.48 12.94 18.55
C LYS A 139 5.83 13.60 18.74
N GLU A 140 6.36 13.52 19.95
CA GLU A 140 7.72 13.93 20.23
C GLU A 140 8.66 12.78 19.88
N ARG A 141 9.69 13.11 19.10
CA ARG A 141 10.69 12.14 18.67
C ARG A 141 11.71 11.96 19.79
N LYS A 142 11.96 10.71 20.18
CA LYS A 142 13.06 10.37 21.09
C LYS A 142 14.42 10.75 20.47
N SER A 143 15.25 11.35 21.30
CA SER A 143 16.62 11.75 21.01
C SER A 143 17.57 10.54 21.02
N VAL A 144 18.83 10.74 20.67
CA VAL A 144 19.89 9.72 20.84
C VAL A 144 20.09 9.37 22.32
N LEU A 145 19.92 10.33 23.24
CA LEU A 145 20.11 10.13 24.67
C LEU A 145 19.15 9.09 25.25
N ASP A 146 17.95 8.95 24.67
CA ASP A 146 16.95 7.94 25.06
C ASP A 146 17.38 6.49 24.77
N PHE A 147 18.47 6.32 24.00
CA PHE A 147 19.05 5.03 23.63
C PHE A 147 20.47 4.87 24.17
N CYS A 148 20.85 5.71 25.13
CA CYS A 148 22.11 5.66 25.83
C CYS A 148 21.93 5.17 27.26
N PHE A 149 22.89 4.37 27.72
CA PHE A 149 22.90 3.78 29.05
C PHE A 149 24.29 3.93 29.66
N VAL A 150 24.36 4.19 30.96
CA VAL A 150 25.62 4.23 31.70
C VAL A 150 25.75 2.93 32.49
N TYR A 151 26.88 2.26 32.32
CA TYR A 151 27.26 1.10 33.10
C TYR A 151 28.11 1.55 34.29
N GLU A 152 27.56 1.41 35.51
CA GLU A 152 28.20 1.72 36.79
C GLU A 152 27.70 0.69 37.81
N ASN A 153 28.55 0.23 38.75
CA ASN A 153 28.17 -0.66 39.85
C ASN A 153 27.39 -1.93 39.42
N ASP A 154 27.90 -2.63 38.40
CA ASP A 154 27.30 -3.87 37.85
C ASP A 154 25.86 -3.73 37.31
N THR A 155 25.40 -2.50 37.07
CA THR A 155 24.07 -2.23 36.51
C THR A 155 24.14 -1.30 35.30
N SER A 156 23.06 -1.31 34.50
CA SER A 156 22.87 -0.42 33.36
C SER A 156 21.75 0.57 33.69
N ILE A 157 22.08 1.86 33.68
CA ILE A 157 21.17 2.96 34.05
C ILE A 157 20.88 3.77 32.78
N PRO A 158 19.62 4.13 32.48
CA PRO A 158 19.34 5.07 31.38
C PRO A 158 20.12 6.37 31.56
N LEU A 159 20.73 6.88 30.48
CA LEU A 159 21.61 8.05 30.58
C LEU A 159 20.89 9.26 31.19
N LYS A 160 19.64 9.51 30.80
CA LYS A 160 18.87 10.65 31.34
C LYS A 160 18.70 10.56 32.86
N ASP A 161 18.41 9.37 33.38
CA ASP A 161 18.27 9.13 34.81
C ASP A 161 19.62 9.31 35.52
N PHE A 162 20.71 8.79 34.93
CA PHE A 162 22.06 8.99 35.45
C PHE A 162 22.45 10.48 35.54
N LEU A 163 22.13 11.28 34.51
CA LEU A 163 22.41 12.72 34.49
C LEU A 163 21.61 13.45 35.59
N ILE A 164 20.34 13.07 35.78
CA ILE A 164 19.47 13.63 36.82
C ILE A 164 20.00 13.27 38.21
N ASP A 165 20.30 12.00 38.46
CA ASP A 165 20.75 11.50 39.77
C ASP A 165 22.09 12.11 40.20
N LYS A 166 23.01 12.32 39.25
CA LYS A 166 24.30 12.98 39.52
C LYS A 166 24.21 14.51 39.46
N ASN A 167 23.04 15.07 39.10
CA ASN A 167 22.79 16.49 38.92
C ASN A 167 23.80 17.16 37.96
N ILE A 168 23.99 16.56 36.77
CA ILE A 168 24.93 17.02 35.74
C ILE A 168 24.21 17.28 34.41
N GLN A 169 24.71 18.25 33.64
CA GLN A 169 24.14 18.60 32.33
C GLN A 169 24.93 17.95 31.19
N GLN A 170 24.25 17.44 30.17
CA GLN A 170 24.89 16.70 29.08
C GLN A 170 25.87 17.57 28.28
N GLU A 171 25.65 18.88 28.25
CA GLU A 171 26.50 19.88 27.59
C GLU A 171 27.90 19.95 28.22
N HIS A 172 28.00 19.67 29.53
CA HIS A 172 29.24 19.63 30.30
C HIS A 172 29.86 18.23 30.39
N CYS A 173 29.36 17.29 29.58
CA CYS A 173 29.90 15.94 29.50
C CYS A 173 30.80 15.78 28.27
N GLY A 174 31.94 15.12 28.48
CA GLY A 174 32.84 14.66 27.43
C GLY A 174 32.66 13.17 27.21
N ILE A 175 32.72 12.71 25.96
CA ILE A 175 32.77 11.28 25.65
C ILE A 175 33.94 10.96 24.71
N ALA A 176 34.56 9.80 24.92
CA ALA A 176 35.64 9.29 24.08
C ALA A 176 35.48 7.80 23.80
N ASN A 177 35.82 7.36 22.59
CA ASN A 177 35.73 5.95 22.20
C ASN A 177 36.60 5.07 23.09
N ILE A 178 36.09 3.90 23.45
CA ILE A 178 36.90 2.85 24.07
C ILE A 178 37.37 1.91 22.96
N PRO A 179 38.70 1.75 22.74
CA PRO A 179 39.21 0.82 21.74
C PRO A 179 38.64 -0.59 21.93
N HIS A 180 38.29 -1.25 20.82
CA HIS A 180 37.76 -2.62 20.77
C HIS A 180 36.37 -2.85 21.38
N LEU A 181 35.72 -1.84 21.97
CA LEU A 181 34.33 -1.93 22.42
C LEU A 181 33.41 -1.16 21.48
N LYS A 182 32.58 -1.89 20.73
CA LYS A 182 31.61 -1.29 19.81
C LYS A 182 30.54 -0.54 20.60
N ASP A 183 30.27 0.70 20.16
CA ASP A 183 29.24 1.58 20.72
C ASP A 183 29.41 1.95 22.22
N CYS A 184 30.58 1.66 22.81
CA CYS A 184 30.93 2.05 24.17
C CYS A 184 31.92 3.21 24.18
N HIS A 185 31.71 4.13 25.12
CA HIS A 185 32.49 5.35 25.28
C HIS A 185 32.79 5.56 26.77
N ASN A 186 33.97 6.09 27.09
CA ASN A 186 34.21 6.64 28.41
C ASN A 186 33.43 7.95 28.54
N LEU A 187 32.73 8.13 29.65
CA LEU A 187 31.98 9.34 29.98
C LEU A 187 32.76 10.17 31.00
N TYR A 188 32.83 11.47 30.77
CA TYR A 188 33.52 12.45 31.60
C TYR A 188 32.57 13.61 31.89
N HIS A 189 32.77 14.31 32.99
CA HIS A 189 32.03 15.53 33.31
C HIS A 189 32.95 16.55 33.98
N ASN A 190 32.97 17.76 33.45
CA ASN A 190 33.71 18.89 34.02
C ASN A 190 33.19 20.19 33.42
N GLU A 191 32.63 21.07 34.26
CA GLU A 191 32.06 22.37 33.82
C GLU A 191 33.13 23.35 33.34
N ASN A 192 34.39 23.18 33.77
CA ASN A 192 35.48 24.08 33.42
C ASN A 192 36.18 23.70 32.11
N ILE A 193 35.89 22.52 31.55
CA ILE A 193 36.44 22.05 30.29
C ILE A 193 35.40 22.26 29.20
N PRO A 194 35.76 22.84 28.04
CA PRO A 194 34.84 23.05 26.94
C PRO A 194 34.59 21.74 26.17
N TYR A 195 33.92 20.79 26.81
CA TYR A 195 33.43 19.58 26.16
C TYR A 195 32.39 19.91 25.09
N LYS A 196 32.20 18.99 24.14
CA LYS A 196 31.22 19.15 23.05
C LYS A 196 29.80 18.72 23.45
N GLY A 197 29.61 18.31 24.69
CA GLY A 197 28.44 17.58 25.17
C GLY A 197 28.37 16.15 24.64
N ILE A 198 27.34 15.40 25.07
CA ILE A 198 27.03 14.05 24.57
C ILE A 198 26.37 14.14 23.19
N ILE A 199 25.52 15.14 22.98
CA ILE A 199 24.93 15.52 21.68
C ILE A 199 25.06 17.02 21.45
N LYS A 200 25.15 17.43 20.18
CA LYS A 200 25.26 18.86 19.80
C LYS A 200 23.91 19.60 19.75
N SER A 201 22.82 18.87 19.62
CA SER A 201 21.45 19.41 19.51
C SER A 201 20.45 18.28 19.66
N GLU A 202 19.22 18.58 20.06
CA GLU A 202 18.11 17.61 20.16
C GLU A 202 17.81 16.85 18.86
N LEU A 203 18.12 17.43 17.70
CA LEU A 203 17.92 16.80 16.39
C LEU A 203 19.09 15.91 15.94
N ALA A 204 20.16 15.82 16.74
CA ALA A 204 21.33 15.04 16.41
C ALA A 204 20.97 13.55 16.33
N ASN A 205 21.57 12.84 15.36
CA ASN A 205 21.43 11.39 15.20
C ASN A 205 22.69 10.64 15.65
N GLU A 206 23.70 11.36 16.12
CA GLU A 206 25.01 10.83 16.50
C GLU A 206 25.50 11.49 17.79
N LEU A 207 26.35 10.75 18.51
CA LEU A 207 27.04 11.25 19.68
C LEU A 207 28.20 12.19 19.30
N ALA A 208 28.51 13.14 20.18
CA ALA A 208 29.54 14.14 19.98
C ALA A 208 30.83 13.81 20.77
N LEU A 209 31.85 13.29 20.07
CA LEU A 209 33.14 12.97 20.71
C LEU A 209 33.91 14.23 21.10
N SER A 210 34.39 14.24 22.34
CA SER A 210 35.19 15.31 22.94
C SER A 210 36.67 14.95 22.97
N SER A 211 37.53 15.97 22.94
CA SER A 211 38.95 15.80 23.25
C SER A 211 39.10 15.82 24.76
N ILE A 212 39.66 14.75 25.35
CA ILE A 212 39.72 14.58 26.80
C ILE A 212 41.16 14.82 27.29
N PRO A 213 41.40 15.77 28.21
CA PRO A 213 42.69 15.95 28.88
C PRO A 213 43.13 14.69 29.64
N LYS A 214 44.45 14.52 29.84
CA LYS A 214 45.02 13.27 30.40
C LYS A 214 44.68 13.07 31.88
N GLU A 215 44.40 14.16 32.58
CA GLU A 215 44.16 14.21 34.02
C GLU A 215 42.70 13.90 34.39
N GLU A 216 41.80 13.86 33.40
CA GLU A 216 40.38 13.65 33.62
C GLU A 216 40.06 12.20 33.98
N THR A 217 39.21 12.01 34.98
CA THR A 217 38.74 10.69 35.42
C THR A 217 37.37 10.40 34.82
N THR A 218 37.18 9.18 34.34
CA THR A 218 35.88 8.73 33.83
C THR A 218 34.86 8.64 34.97
N ILE A 219 33.63 9.07 34.71
CA ILE A 219 32.49 8.94 35.62
C ILE A 219 31.61 7.71 35.30
N GLY A 220 31.96 6.97 34.24
CA GLY A 220 31.23 5.77 33.85
C GLY A 220 31.49 5.36 32.39
N MET A 221 31.01 4.18 32.02
CA MET A 221 31.03 3.73 30.62
C MET A 221 29.65 3.98 30.00
N LEU A 222 29.61 4.80 28.94
CA LEU A 222 28.42 5.06 28.15
C LEU A 222 28.29 4.03 27.02
N PHE A 223 27.22 3.24 27.05
CA PHE A 223 26.79 2.40 25.94
C PHE A 223 25.70 3.13 25.13
N HIS A 224 25.86 3.21 23.81
CA HIS A 224 24.86 3.74 22.89
C HIS A 224 24.27 2.61 22.05
N ASN A 225 22.99 2.29 22.25
CA ASN A 225 22.32 1.28 21.45
C ASN A 225 21.93 1.82 20.06
N LYS A 226 22.93 1.98 19.20
CA LYS A 226 22.83 2.58 17.86
C LYS A 226 21.84 1.82 16.97
N ASP A 227 21.79 0.50 17.08
CA ASP A 227 20.90 -0.35 16.30
C ASP A 227 19.43 -0.15 16.72
N SER A 228 19.14 -0.08 18.02
CA SER A 228 17.80 0.26 18.51
C SER A 228 17.37 1.67 18.14
N TYR A 229 18.25 2.67 18.25
CA TYR A 229 17.95 4.05 17.83
C TYR A 229 17.62 4.12 16.34
N SER A 230 18.43 3.47 15.50
CA SER A 230 18.23 3.43 14.04
C SER A 230 16.90 2.76 13.67
N SER A 231 16.59 1.63 14.32
CA SER A 231 15.31 0.91 14.16
C SER A 231 14.12 1.77 14.59
N TYR A 232 14.24 2.48 15.72
CA TYR A 232 13.22 3.43 16.18
C TYR A 232 12.99 4.56 15.17
N CYS A 233 14.06 5.19 14.66
CA CYS A 233 13.94 6.30 13.70
C CYS A 233 13.21 5.87 12.42
N LYS A 234 13.50 4.67 11.91
CA LYS A 234 12.79 4.09 10.77
C LYS A 234 11.30 3.91 11.07
N LYS A 235 10.96 3.28 12.19
CA LYS A 235 9.56 3.06 12.61
C LYS A 235 8.81 4.36 12.84
N TYR A 236 9.44 5.34 13.49
CA TYR A 236 8.89 6.66 13.75
C TYR A 236 8.50 7.37 12.45
N LYS A 237 9.42 7.40 11.48
CA LYS A 237 9.17 7.97 10.16
C LYS A 237 8.04 7.22 9.42
N GLU A 238 8.05 5.89 9.43
CA GLU A 238 7.01 5.06 8.80
C GLU A 238 5.62 5.22 9.45
N TYR A 239 5.58 5.48 10.75
CA TYR A 239 4.36 5.73 11.51
C TYR A 239 3.79 7.11 11.18
N TRP A 240 4.57 8.17 11.34
CA TRP A 240 4.10 9.54 11.13
C TRP A 240 3.81 9.86 9.67
N ASN A 241 4.58 9.32 8.71
CA ASN A 241 4.21 9.38 7.30
C ASN A 241 2.86 8.69 7.01
N TRP A 242 2.52 7.65 7.77
CA TRP A 242 1.20 7.02 7.65
C TRP A 242 0.13 7.86 8.31
N VAL A 243 0.37 8.46 9.48
CA VAL A 243 -0.59 9.38 10.12
C VAL A 243 -0.90 10.56 9.20
N GLU A 244 0.10 11.15 8.54
CA GLU A 244 -0.07 12.26 7.61
C GLU A 244 -0.91 11.88 6.36
N LYS A 245 -0.76 10.64 5.86
CA LYS A 245 -1.37 10.19 4.59
C LYS A 245 -2.59 9.29 4.78
N ARG A 246 -2.99 8.97 6.01
CA ARG A 246 -4.08 8.02 6.24
C ARG A 246 -5.42 8.64 5.87
N ASN A 247 -6.35 7.77 5.47
CA ASN A 247 -7.76 8.14 5.39
C ASN A 247 -8.36 8.07 6.81
N ASP A 248 -8.72 9.22 7.38
CA ASP A 248 -9.22 9.31 8.76
C ASP A 248 -10.58 8.63 8.96
N GLU A 249 -11.47 8.63 7.97
CA GLU A 249 -12.76 7.92 8.06
C GLU A 249 -12.56 6.41 8.13
N ARG A 250 -11.65 5.89 7.31
CA ARG A 250 -11.26 4.48 7.31
C ARG A 250 -10.64 4.09 8.64
N TYR A 251 -9.77 4.93 9.20
CA TYR A 251 -9.20 4.72 10.52
C TYR A 251 -10.29 4.71 11.61
N LYS A 252 -11.20 5.69 11.61
CA LYS A 252 -12.33 5.75 12.57
C LYS A 252 -13.20 4.52 12.50
N THR A 253 -13.53 4.04 11.30
CA THR A 253 -14.29 2.80 11.09
C THR A 253 -13.60 1.59 11.74
N THR A 254 -12.29 1.46 11.52
CA THR A 254 -11.51 0.36 12.12
C THR A 254 -11.49 0.41 13.65
N VAL A 255 -11.32 1.61 14.21
CA VAL A 255 -11.35 1.82 15.66
C VAL A 255 -12.76 1.56 16.23
N SER A 256 -13.82 2.00 15.53
CA SER A 256 -15.19 1.95 16.04
C SER A 256 -15.75 0.54 16.18
N HIS A 257 -15.38 -0.40 15.29
CA HIS A 257 -15.82 -1.79 15.44
C HIS A 257 -14.96 -2.60 16.43
N GLY A 258 -13.84 -2.05 16.91
CA GLY A 258 -13.05 -2.64 18.02
C GLY A 258 -12.33 -3.96 17.70
N LYS A 259 -12.35 -4.42 16.45
CA LYS A 259 -11.74 -5.72 16.03
C LYS A 259 -10.29 -5.58 15.56
N ASN A 260 -9.75 -4.37 15.57
CA ASN A 260 -8.34 -4.06 15.26
C ASN A 260 -7.86 -4.47 13.85
N TYR A 261 -8.71 -4.80 12.88
CA TYR A 261 -8.32 -5.06 11.48
C TYR A 261 -9.07 -4.16 10.48
N ASP A 262 -8.52 -3.98 9.28
CA ASP A 262 -9.18 -3.21 8.21
C ASP A 262 -10.32 -4.01 7.54
N SER A 263 -11.56 -3.74 7.95
CA SER A 263 -12.75 -4.42 7.42
C SER A 263 -12.99 -4.20 5.92
N LYS A 264 -12.61 -3.04 5.37
CA LYS A 264 -12.71 -2.76 3.92
C LYS A 264 -11.79 -3.68 3.12
N ASN A 265 -10.55 -3.87 3.57
CA ASN A 265 -9.64 -4.82 2.92
C ASN A 265 -10.18 -6.26 3.01
N MET A 266 -10.75 -6.66 4.16
CA MET A 266 -11.36 -7.99 4.29
C MET A 266 -12.56 -8.18 3.37
N MET A 267 -13.44 -7.19 3.23
CA MET A 267 -14.53 -7.22 2.24
C MET A 267 -13.97 -7.41 0.82
N HIS A 268 -12.91 -6.67 0.44
CA HIS A 268 -12.28 -6.84 -0.87
C HIS A 268 -11.70 -8.24 -1.07
N THR A 269 -11.13 -8.87 -0.03
CA THR A 269 -10.67 -10.27 -0.07
C THR A 269 -11.79 -11.19 -0.53
N PHE A 270 -12.96 -11.15 0.13
CA PHE A 270 -14.07 -12.04 -0.20
C PHE A 270 -14.67 -11.73 -1.57
N ARG A 271 -14.81 -10.45 -1.92
CA ARG A 271 -15.25 -10.03 -3.26
C ARG A 271 -14.39 -10.68 -4.35
N LEU A 272 -13.07 -10.58 -4.22
CA LEU A 272 -12.12 -11.16 -5.18
C LEU A 272 -12.19 -12.69 -5.23
N LEU A 273 -12.22 -13.37 -4.08
CA LEU A 273 -12.29 -14.84 -4.04
C LEU A 273 -13.61 -15.37 -4.64
N ARG A 274 -14.73 -14.69 -4.39
CA ARG A 274 -16.04 -15.06 -4.94
C ARG A 274 -16.13 -14.76 -6.44
N MET A 275 -15.59 -13.64 -6.92
CA MET A 275 -15.44 -13.40 -8.37
C MET A 275 -14.56 -14.46 -9.04
N ALA A 276 -13.49 -14.91 -8.39
CA ALA A 276 -12.67 -15.99 -8.93
C ALA A 276 -13.45 -17.30 -9.05
N LYS A 277 -14.38 -17.57 -8.13
CA LYS A 277 -15.30 -18.71 -8.16
C LYS A 277 -16.27 -18.59 -9.33
N GLU A 278 -16.89 -17.42 -9.53
CA GLU A 278 -17.78 -17.11 -10.67
C GLU A 278 -17.09 -17.37 -12.02
N ILE A 279 -15.82 -16.95 -12.16
CA ILE A 279 -15.05 -17.23 -13.38
C ILE A 279 -14.89 -18.74 -13.60
N ALA A 280 -14.61 -19.51 -12.55
CA ALA A 280 -14.37 -20.94 -12.64
C ALA A 280 -15.65 -21.73 -12.99
N THR A 281 -16.79 -21.33 -12.44
CA THR A 281 -18.07 -22.06 -12.55
C THR A 281 -18.97 -21.55 -13.66
N GLU A 282 -19.02 -20.24 -13.87
CA GLU A 282 -19.98 -19.56 -14.76
C GLU A 282 -19.30 -18.86 -15.93
N LYS A 283 -17.96 -18.75 -15.93
CA LYS A 283 -17.17 -18.03 -16.95
C LYS A 283 -17.61 -16.56 -17.08
N THR A 284 -17.95 -15.93 -15.96
CA THR A 284 -18.37 -14.54 -15.89
C THR A 284 -17.83 -13.86 -14.64
N ILE A 285 -18.06 -12.55 -14.54
CA ILE A 285 -17.75 -11.73 -13.36
C ILE A 285 -19.00 -10.93 -13.01
N HIS A 286 -19.56 -11.12 -11.81
CA HIS A 286 -20.69 -10.30 -11.37
C HIS A 286 -20.17 -9.05 -10.68
N VAL A 287 -20.15 -7.92 -11.41
CA VAL A 287 -19.72 -6.63 -10.82
C VAL A 287 -20.74 -6.19 -9.78
N LYS A 288 -22.02 -6.06 -10.14
CA LYS A 288 -23.08 -5.83 -9.15
C LYS A 288 -23.21 -7.07 -8.26
N ARG A 289 -22.86 -6.94 -6.97
CA ARG A 289 -22.64 -8.13 -6.12
C ARG A 289 -23.95 -8.80 -5.71
N PRO A 290 -24.14 -10.10 -6.02
CA PRO A 290 -25.29 -10.85 -5.52
C PRO A 290 -25.20 -11.13 -4.01
N ASP A 291 -23.98 -11.14 -3.47
CA ASP A 291 -23.65 -11.37 -2.05
C ASP A 291 -23.46 -10.07 -1.25
N ARG A 292 -24.18 -9.00 -1.66
CA ARG A 292 -24.05 -7.65 -1.09
C ARG A 292 -24.13 -7.61 0.42
N GLU A 293 -25.13 -8.27 1.02
CA GLU A 293 -25.36 -8.26 2.46
C GLU A 293 -24.16 -8.84 3.22
N PHE A 294 -23.65 -9.99 2.79
CA PHE A 294 -22.46 -10.60 3.37
C PHE A 294 -21.23 -9.67 3.28
N LEU A 295 -21.00 -9.05 2.13
CA LEU A 295 -19.87 -8.13 1.95
C LEU A 295 -19.99 -6.89 2.85
N LEU A 296 -21.20 -6.37 3.05
CA LEU A 296 -21.44 -5.27 3.99
C LEU A 296 -21.30 -5.71 5.45
N ASP A 297 -21.75 -6.90 5.83
CA ASP A 297 -21.52 -7.46 7.16
C ASP A 297 -20.01 -7.54 7.48
N VAL A 298 -19.20 -7.99 6.52
CA VAL A 298 -17.73 -7.97 6.65
C VAL A 298 -17.22 -6.53 6.77
N LYS A 299 -17.69 -5.60 5.93
CA LYS A 299 -17.29 -4.18 5.96
C LYS A 299 -17.64 -3.50 7.28
N HIS A 300 -18.75 -3.89 7.92
CA HIS A 300 -19.18 -3.38 9.22
C HIS A 300 -18.52 -4.08 10.42
N GLY A 301 -17.61 -5.03 10.19
CA GLY A 301 -16.83 -5.67 11.25
C GLY A 301 -17.63 -6.67 12.10
N LYS A 302 -18.66 -7.30 11.52
CA LYS A 302 -19.52 -8.28 12.21
C LYS A 302 -18.79 -9.55 12.66
N TYR A 303 -17.66 -9.88 12.03
CA TYR A 303 -16.93 -11.13 12.24
C TYR A 303 -15.52 -10.88 12.82
N GLU A 304 -14.94 -11.89 13.46
CA GLU A 304 -13.55 -11.84 13.89
C GLU A 304 -12.57 -12.00 12.73
N TYR A 305 -11.37 -11.45 12.90
CA TYR A 305 -10.33 -11.55 11.88
C TYR A 305 -9.97 -13.01 11.57
N ASP A 306 -9.77 -13.83 12.60
CA ASP A 306 -9.35 -15.23 12.44
C ASP A 306 -10.43 -16.09 11.77
N GLU A 307 -11.72 -15.81 12.03
CA GLU A 307 -12.84 -16.43 11.31
C GLU A 307 -12.77 -16.12 9.81
N LEU A 308 -12.60 -14.83 9.48
CA LEU A 308 -12.52 -14.38 8.09
C LEU A 308 -11.29 -14.95 7.36
N VAL A 309 -10.15 -15.07 8.03
CA VAL A 309 -8.94 -15.70 7.47
C VAL A 309 -9.17 -17.19 7.21
N THR A 310 -9.89 -17.87 8.11
CA THR A 310 -10.24 -19.29 7.96
C THR A 310 -11.11 -19.48 6.71
N TRP A 311 -12.21 -18.74 6.59
CA TRP A 311 -13.10 -18.82 5.42
C TRP A 311 -12.40 -18.44 4.10
N ALA A 312 -11.53 -17.43 4.12
CA ALA A 312 -10.75 -17.05 2.93
C ALA A 312 -9.79 -18.16 2.49
N THR A 313 -9.22 -18.91 3.46
CA THR A 313 -8.34 -20.05 3.18
C THR A 313 -9.12 -21.24 2.63
N GLU A 314 -10.29 -21.53 3.19
CA GLU A 314 -11.20 -22.57 2.68
C GLU A 314 -11.64 -22.27 1.25
N LEU A 315 -12.06 -21.03 0.97
CA LEU A 315 -12.40 -20.59 -0.39
C LEU A 315 -11.21 -20.74 -1.35
N LYS A 316 -9.99 -20.39 -0.93
CA LYS A 316 -8.80 -20.60 -1.75
C LYS A 316 -8.62 -22.08 -2.12
N THR A 317 -8.76 -22.99 -1.17
CA THR A 317 -8.67 -24.44 -1.43
C THR A 317 -9.80 -24.94 -2.34
N GLU A 318 -11.00 -24.36 -2.21
CA GLU A 318 -12.10 -24.65 -3.15
C GLU A 318 -11.75 -24.19 -4.58
N LEU A 319 -11.20 -22.97 -4.74
CA LEU A 319 -10.78 -22.44 -6.05
C LEU A 319 -9.76 -23.36 -6.73
N GLU A 320 -8.76 -23.87 -6.00
CA GLU A 320 -7.77 -24.81 -6.55
C GLU A 320 -8.45 -26.03 -7.21
N ARG A 321 -9.49 -26.59 -6.56
CA ARG A 321 -10.26 -27.72 -7.10
C ARG A 321 -11.12 -27.32 -8.30
N LEU A 322 -11.79 -26.16 -8.24
CA LEU A 322 -12.65 -25.67 -9.33
C LEU A 322 -11.83 -25.38 -10.59
N TYR A 323 -10.68 -24.72 -10.46
CA TYR A 323 -9.81 -24.41 -11.59
C TYR A 323 -9.08 -25.63 -12.15
N ALA A 324 -8.73 -26.61 -11.32
CA ALA A 324 -8.23 -27.90 -11.80
C ALA A 324 -9.21 -28.56 -12.77
N ASN A 325 -10.51 -28.56 -12.42
CA ASN A 325 -11.58 -29.19 -13.21
C ASN A 325 -12.20 -28.28 -14.28
N SER A 326 -11.85 -26.98 -14.32
CA SER A 326 -12.42 -26.03 -15.26
C SER A 326 -12.02 -26.30 -16.72
N THR A 327 -12.92 -25.96 -17.65
CA THR A 327 -12.70 -25.98 -19.12
C THR A 327 -12.00 -24.74 -19.65
N LEU A 328 -11.68 -23.77 -18.78
CA LEU A 328 -10.92 -22.59 -19.17
C LEU A 328 -9.53 -22.96 -19.72
N PRO A 329 -9.01 -22.21 -20.72
CA PRO A 329 -7.66 -22.43 -21.21
C PRO A 329 -6.63 -22.12 -20.10
N LYS A 330 -5.42 -22.69 -20.19
CA LYS A 330 -4.36 -22.42 -19.20
C LYS A 330 -3.95 -20.94 -19.16
N ARG A 331 -3.96 -20.27 -20.33
CA ARG A 331 -3.65 -18.86 -20.52
C ARG A 331 -4.53 -18.28 -21.64
N PRO A 332 -4.71 -16.95 -21.71
CA PRO A 332 -5.39 -16.32 -22.83
C PRO A 332 -4.61 -16.48 -24.14
N ASP A 333 -5.32 -16.50 -25.26
CA ASP A 333 -4.72 -16.59 -26.59
C ASP A 333 -4.12 -15.25 -27.00
N ILE A 334 -2.79 -15.15 -26.93
CA ILE A 334 -2.06 -13.91 -27.19
C ILE A 334 -2.13 -13.49 -28.66
N GLU A 335 -2.18 -14.44 -29.60
CA GLU A 335 -2.28 -14.12 -31.02
C GLU A 335 -3.64 -13.50 -31.33
N LYS A 336 -4.73 -14.12 -30.84
CA LYS A 336 -6.09 -13.57 -30.95
C LYS A 336 -6.20 -12.19 -30.31
N ILE A 337 -5.60 -11.99 -29.12
CA ILE A 337 -5.60 -10.72 -28.41
C ILE A 337 -4.82 -9.63 -29.17
N ASN A 338 -3.67 -9.97 -29.75
CA ASN A 338 -2.89 -9.03 -30.56
C ASN A 338 -3.66 -8.60 -31.81
N ASN A 339 -4.29 -9.54 -32.51
CA ASN A 339 -5.12 -9.24 -33.67
C ASN A 339 -6.31 -8.33 -33.29
N LEU A 340 -6.98 -8.60 -32.16
CA LEU A 340 -8.02 -7.73 -31.63
C LEU A 340 -7.52 -6.29 -31.39
N LEU A 341 -6.37 -6.15 -30.73
CA LEU A 341 -5.75 -4.84 -30.44
C LEU A 341 -5.43 -4.06 -31.73
N ILE A 342 -4.81 -4.74 -32.70
CA ILE A 342 -4.45 -4.15 -34.00
C ILE A 342 -5.71 -3.69 -34.75
N ASN A 343 -6.75 -4.53 -34.79
CA ASN A 343 -7.99 -4.22 -35.50
C ASN A 343 -8.70 -3.01 -34.89
N ILE A 344 -8.89 -2.98 -33.57
CA ILE A 344 -9.53 -1.85 -32.88
C ILE A 344 -8.78 -0.54 -33.16
N ARG A 345 -7.46 -0.55 -33.06
CA ARG A 345 -6.65 0.65 -33.29
C ARG A 345 -6.69 1.10 -34.76
N THR A 346 -6.61 0.15 -35.69
CA THR A 346 -6.69 0.44 -37.13
C THR A 346 -8.04 1.05 -37.50
N ASP A 347 -9.14 0.47 -37.00
CA ASP A 347 -10.48 0.99 -37.24
C ASP A 347 -10.66 2.38 -36.60
N PHE A 348 -10.10 2.59 -35.41
CA PHE A 348 -10.13 3.88 -34.74
C PHE A 348 -9.43 4.97 -35.57
N TYR A 349 -8.20 4.72 -36.04
CA TYR A 349 -7.45 5.68 -36.86
C TYR A 349 -8.02 5.85 -38.27
N THR A 350 -8.71 4.86 -38.82
CA THR A 350 -9.39 5.02 -40.11
C THR A 350 -10.56 6.00 -39.99
N LYS A 351 -11.25 6.00 -38.85
CA LYS A 351 -12.37 6.92 -38.56
C LYS A 351 -11.90 8.28 -38.01
N ASN A 352 -10.69 8.35 -37.44
CA ASN A 352 -10.08 9.52 -36.84
C ASN A 352 -8.62 9.64 -37.35
N PRO A 353 -8.42 10.11 -38.60
CA PRO A 353 -7.12 10.07 -39.29
C PRO A 353 -6.00 10.88 -38.65
#